data_AF-A0A7R9BYX8-F1
#
_entry.id   AF-A0A7R9BYX8-F1
#
_cell.length_a   1.000
_cell.length_b   1.000
_cell.length_c   1.000
_cell.angle_alpha   90.00
_cell.angle_beta   90.00
_cell.angle_gamma   90.00
#
_symmetry.space_group_name_H-M   'P 1'
#
loop_
_entity.id
_entity.type
_entity.pdbx_description
1 polymer ?
#
loop_
_entity_poly.entity_id
_entity_poly.type
_entity_poly.pdbx_seq_one_letter_code
_entity_poly.pdbx_strand_id
1 'polypeptide(L)'
;MASAEDYSLTWCDHAPAMAKYLNTLRCENQYTDVVFFCGKERLPAHKLVLLANSTYFEDIFGLVPDRPGITIPIVMHHIRSDLLNLALEFMYTGEVSVAEKDLQSFMALTSALGIRGFHAEDQQQQNQQQNLVDDDGSSNKSVHVGDVQESAVSEIRESSVILATGSSAPVAISGTNSADNAYQVLQPAGEIFMARPPDPKKPRLAN
;
A
#
# COMPACT_ATOMS: atom_id res chain seq x y z
N MET A 1 -20.07 -48.78 -19.70
CA MET A 1 -20.01 -47.42 -19.13
C MET A 1 -18.58 -46.97 -19.25
N ALA A 2 -18.29 -45.98 -20.10
CA ALA A 2 -16.95 -45.40 -20.15
C ALA A 2 -16.72 -44.63 -18.84
N SER A 3 -15.69 -44.98 -18.09
CA SER A 3 -15.22 -44.17 -16.97
C SER A 3 -14.75 -42.84 -17.52
N ALA A 4 -15.32 -41.73 -17.02
CA ALA A 4 -14.76 -40.42 -17.27
C ALA A 4 -13.42 -40.36 -16.53
N GLU A 5 -12.34 -40.14 -17.27
CA GLU A 5 -11.02 -39.91 -16.70
C GLU A 5 -10.87 -38.40 -16.50
N ASP A 6 -10.69 -37.98 -15.25
CA ASP A 6 -10.42 -36.58 -14.91
C ASP A 6 -8.92 -36.34 -14.85
N TYR A 7 -8.46 -35.26 -15.49
CA TYR A 7 -7.07 -34.82 -15.48
C TYR A 7 -6.93 -33.56 -14.63
N SER A 8 -5.98 -33.55 -13.70
CA SER A 8 -5.59 -32.37 -12.94
C SER A 8 -4.30 -31.78 -13.49
N LEU A 9 -4.28 -30.47 -13.71
CA LEU A 9 -3.12 -29.72 -14.19
C LEU A 9 -2.72 -28.68 -13.15
N THR A 10 -1.42 -28.59 -12.87
CA THR A 10 -0.85 -27.59 -11.98
C THR A 10 0.18 -26.75 -12.72
N TRP A 11 0.20 -25.46 -12.43
CA TRP A 11 1.26 -24.56 -12.86
C TRP A 11 2.02 -24.09 -11.63
N CYS A 12 3.18 -24.70 -11.38
CA CYS A 12 4.00 -24.46 -10.18
C CYS A 12 4.33 -22.98 -9.97
N ASP A 13 4.58 -22.24 -11.05
CA ASP A 13 4.98 -20.83 -11.00
C ASP A 13 3.82 -19.84 -11.18
N HIS A 14 2.56 -20.30 -11.17
CA HIS A 14 1.42 -19.41 -11.40
C HIS A 14 1.36 -18.26 -10.38
N ALA A 15 1.45 -18.56 -9.08
CA ALA A 15 1.40 -17.56 -8.03
C ALA A 15 2.55 -16.53 -8.10
N PRO A 16 3.84 -16.92 -8.17
CA PRO A 16 4.92 -15.95 -8.29
C PRO A 16 4.89 -15.19 -9.62
N ALA A 17 4.45 -15.81 -10.73
CA ALA A 17 4.28 -15.12 -12.00
C ALA A 17 3.18 -14.05 -11.93
N MET A 18 2.04 -14.37 -11.30
CA MET A 18 0.95 -13.43 -11.06
C MET A 18 1.39 -12.25 -10.19
N ALA A 19 2.10 -12.54 -9.08
CA ALA A 19 2.61 -11.54 -8.16
C ALA A 19 3.58 -10.56 -8.87
N LYS A 20 4.51 -11.09 -9.67
CA LYS A 20 5.41 -10.29 -10.52
C LYS A 20 4.65 -9.43 -11.53
N TYR A 21 3.62 -9.98 -12.18
CA TYR A 21 2.81 -9.22 -13.13
C TYR A 21 2.04 -8.07 -12.46
N LEU A 22 1.47 -8.28 -11.26
CA LEU A 22 0.86 -7.21 -10.47
C LEU A 22 1.86 -6.11 -10.11
N ASN A 23 3.13 -6.47 -9.85
CA ASN A 23 4.18 -5.48 -9.60
C ASN A 23 4.47 -4.64 -10.85
N THR A 24 4.47 -5.26 -12.04
CA THR A 24 4.59 -4.53 -13.32
C THR A 24 3.44 -3.53 -13.47
N LEU A 25 2.19 -3.96 -13.25
CA LEU A 25 1.03 -3.06 -13.31
C LEU A 25 1.16 -1.88 -12.35
N ARG A 26 1.68 -2.12 -11.13
CA ARG A 26 1.97 -1.05 -10.17
C ARG A 26 3.00 -0.07 -10.72
N CYS A 27 4.13 -0.56 -11.22
CA CYS A 27 5.19 0.28 -11.79
C CYS A 27 4.72 1.09 -13.01
N GLU A 28 3.79 0.55 -13.79
CA GLU A 28 3.16 1.21 -14.93
C GLU A 28 1.96 2.09 -14.55
N ASN A 29 1.62 2.18 -13.26
CA ASN A 29 0.46 2.91 -12.74
C ASN A 29 -0.88 2.47 -13.38
N GLN A 30 -1.04 1.18 -13.62
CA GLN A 30 -2.27 0.59 -14.16
C GLN A 30 -3.11 -0.02 -13.04
N TYR A 31 -4.44 0.21 -13.09
CA TYR A 31 -5.43 -0.34 -12.16
C TYR A 31 -5.19 0.00 -10.68
N THR A 32 -4.40 1.03 -10.40
CA THR A 32 -4.07 1.49 -9.06
C THR A 32 -5.22 2.33 -8.49
N ASP A 33 -5.66 1.96 -7.31
CA ASP A 33 -6.76 2.57 -6.56
C ASP A 33 -6.27 3.23 -5.26
N VAL A 34 -4.96 3.18 -5.01
CA VAL A 34 -4.28 3.86 -3.91
C VAL A 34 -3.05 4.59 -4.45
N VAL A 35 -2.76 5.79 -3.94
CA VAL A 35 -1.52 6.51 -4.22
C VAL A 35 -0.92 7.04 -2.93
N PHE A 36 0.31 6.65 -2.65
CA PHE A 36 1.09 7.22 -1.55
C PHE A 36 1.77 8.52 -2.01
N PHE A 37 1.69 9.55 -1.18
CA PHE A 37 2.39 10.81 -1.33
C PHE A 37 3.52 10.86 -0.31
N CYS A 38 4.75 10.79 -0.80
CA CYS A 38 5.95 10.87 0.01
C CYS A 38 6.72 12.13 -0.39
N GLY A 39 6.45 13.23 0.32
CA GLY A 39 6.92 14.55 -0.08
C GLY A 39 6.39 14.94 -1.47
N LYS A 40 7.27 14.95 -2.47
CA LYS A 40 6.91 15.28 -3.88
C LYS A 40 6.65 14.05 -4.74
N GLU A 41 6.97 12.86 -4.24
CA GLU A 41 6.86 11.62 -5.00
C GLU A 41 5.50 10.96 -4.80
N ARG A 42 5.03 10.34 -5.88
CA ARG A 42 3.75 9.62 -5.92
C ARG A 42 4.06 8.16 -6.20
N LEU A 43 3.66 7.29 -5.28
CA LEU A 43 3.86 5.85 -5.41
C LEU A 43 2.49 5.19 -5.54
N PRO A 44 2.08 4.80 -6.75
CA PRO A 44 0.81 4.12 -6.94
C PRO A 44 0.87 2.70 -6.38
N ALA A 45 -0.28 2.20 -5.93
CA ALA A 45 -0.44 0.86 -5.36
C ALA A 45 -1.87 0.35 -5.59
N HIS A 46 -2.03 -0.96 -5.37
CA HIS A 46 -3.32 -1.62 -5.39
C HIS A 46 -3.76 -1.92 -3.96
N LYS A 47 -4.94 -1.44 -3.57
CA LYS A 47 -5.59 -1.66 -2.27
C LYS A 47 -5.62 -3.14 -1.93
N LEU A 48 -5.93 -4.00 -2.89
CA LEU A 48 -5.96 -5.45 -2.72
C LEU A 48 -4.63 -6.02 -2.21
N VAL A 49 -3.51 -5.58 -2.80
CA VAL A 49 -2.18 -6.06 -2.42
C VAL A 49 -1.78 -5.53 -1.05
N LEU A 50 -2.13 -4.27 -0.75
CA LEU A 50 -1.90 -3.68 0.57
C LEU A 50 -2.67 -4.43 1.67
N LEU A 51 -3.97 -4.72 1.46
CA LEU A 51 -4.80 -5.49 2.38
C LEU A 51 -4.22 -6.89 2.65
N ALA A 52 -3.82 -7.59 1.60
CA ALA A 52 -3.30 -8.95 1.72
C ALA A 52 -2.00 -9.05 2.54
N ASN A 53 -1.22 -7.97 2.58
CA ASN A 53 0.13 -7.96 3.14
C ASN A 53 0.30 -7.09 4.39
N SER A 54 -0.74 -6.39 4.86
CA SER A 54 -0.61 -5.46 5.98
C SER A 54 -1.87 -5.37 6.82
N THR A 55 -1.74 -5.71 8.10
CA THR A 55 -2.83 -5.58 9.09
C THR A 55 -3.20 -4.12 9.32
N TYR A 56 -2.21 -3.23 9.26
CA TYR A 56 -2.44 -1.79 9.34
C TYR A 56 -3.31 -1.28 8.17
N PHE A 57 -3.04 -1.72 6.94
CA PHE A 57 -3.85 -1.33 5.78
C PHE A 57 -5.27 -1.93 5.81
N GLU A 58 -5.44 -3.14 6.37
CA GLU A 58 -6.77 -3.71 6.66
C GLU A 58 -7.58 -2.79 7.58
N ASP A 59 -6.98 -2.35 8.69
CA ASP A 59 -7.66 -1.50 9.67
C ASP A 59 -8.04 -0.15 9.07
N ILE A 60 -7.09 0.57 8.45
CA ILE A 60 -7.39 1.93 7.97
C ILE A 60 -8.37 1.92 6.80
N PHE A 61 -8.30 0.93 5.90
CA PHE A 61 -9.23 0.87 4.77
C PHE A 61 -10.63 0.44 5.20
N GLY A 62 -10.77 -0.27 6.32
CA GLY A 62 -12.08 -0.55 6.93
C GLY A 62 -12.80 0.70 7.42
N LEU A 63 -12.07 1.77 7.75
CA LEU A 63 -12.62 3.06 8.18
C LEU A 63 -13.04 3.97 7.01
N VAL A 64 -12.60 3.64 5.79
CA VAL A 64 -12.84 4.44 4.59
C VAL A 64 -14.05 3.90 3.84
N PRO A 65 -15.11 4.71 3.62
CA PRO A 65 -16.24 4.29 2.80
C PRO A 65 -15.75 3.91 1.41
N ASP A 66 -16.19 2.75 0.91
CA ASP A 66 -15.83 2.32 -0.43
C ASP A 66 -16.47 3.26 -1.46
N ARG A 67 -15.63 3.87 -2.31
CA ARG A 67 -16.05 4.82 -3.33
C ARG A 67 -15.52 4.35 -4.68
N PRO A 68 -16.33 3.62 -5.47
CA PRO A 68 -15.89 3.10 -6.75
C PRO A 68 -15.44 4.24 -7.67
N GLY A 69 -14.28 4.07 -8.31
CA GLY A 69 -13.71 5.03 -9.25
C GLY A 69 -12.96 6.20 -8.63
N ILE A 70 -12.77 6.24 -7.30
CA ILE A 70 -11.94 7.25 -6.63
C ILE A 70 -10.67 6.59 -6.11
N THR A 71 -9.52 7.07 -6.57
CA THR A 71 -8.21 6.72 -6.01
C THR A 71 -8.05 7.28 -4.60
N ILE A 72 -7.60 6.47 -3.66
CA ILE A 72 -7.39 6.85 -2.26
C ILE A 72 -5.96 7.42 -2.11
N PRO A 73 -5.80 8.72 -1.79
CA PRO A 73 -4.48 9.28 -1.52
C PRO A 73 -4.09 9.05 -0.05
N ILE A 74 -2.87 8.57 0.16
CA ILE A 74 -2.27 8.33 1.48
C ILE A 74 -1.03 9.21 1.62
N VAL A 75 -0.98 10.12 2.59
CA VAL A 75 0.21 10.95 2.80
C VAL A 75 1.14 10.34 3.84
N MET A 76 2.39 10.09 3.44
CA MET A 76 3.44 9.50 4.29
C MET A 76 4.43 10.60 4.67
N HIS A 77 4.47 10.99 5.96
CA HIS A 77 5.44 11.95 6.45
C HIS A 77 6.64 11.24 7.05
N HIS A 78 7.82 11.87 6.98
CA HIS A 78 9.04 11.38 7.63
C HIS A 78 9.53 9.98 7.17
N ILE A 79 8.92 9.40 6.15
CA ILE A 79 9.38 8.20 5.47
C ILE A 79 10.05 8.64 4.17
N ARG A 80 11.15 7.99 3.78
CA ARG A 80 11.75 8.20 2.46
C ARG A 80 11.03 7.36 1.41
N SER A 81 10.84 7.91 0.23
CA SER A 81 10.17 7.27 -0.91
C SER A 81 10.86 6.00 -1.39
N ASP A 82 12.19 5.97 -1.39
CA ASP A 82 13.00 4.80 -1.71
C ASP A 82 12.68 3.63 -0.77
N LEU A 83 12.63 3.89 0.54
CA LEU A 83 12.34 2.90 1.56
C LEU A 83 10.89 2.37 1.46
N LEU A 84 9.93 3.27 1.20
CA LEU A 84 8.54 2.87 0.97
C LEU A 84 8.38 2.05 -0.31
N ASN A 85 9.12 2.38 -1.37
CA ASN A 85 9.11 1.62 -2.61
C ASN A 85 9.69 0.20 -2.41
N LEU A 86 10.74 0.05 -1.59
CA LEU A 86 11.25 -1.28 -1.19
C LEU A 86 10.19 -2.08 -0.42
N ALA A 87 9.45 -1.43 0.48
CA ALA A 87 8.38 -2.09 1.23
C ALA A 87 7.24 -2.54 0.30
N LEU A 88 6.86 -1.70 -0.67
CA LEU A 88 5.89 -2.08 -1.70
C LEU A 88 6.43 -3.22 -2.57
N GLU A 89 7.69 -3.17 -3.00
CA GLU A 89 8.29 -4.27 -3.78
C GLU A 89 8.22 -5.61 -3.04
N PHE A 90 8.52 -5.61 -1.74
CA PHE A 90 8.34 -6.79 -0.89
C PHE A 90 6.89 -7.28 -0.87
N MET A 91 5.90 -6.39 -0.67
CA MET A 91 4.48 -6.79 -0.66
C MET A 91 4.01 -7.43 -1.98
N TYR A 92 4.63 -7.04 -3.10
CA TYR A 92 4.24 -7.55 -4.42
C TYR A 92 5.00 -8.79 -4.84
N THR A 93 6.21 -9.02 -4.34
CA THR A 93 7.09 -10.11 -4.84
C THR A 93 7.47 -11.13 -3.77
N GLY A 94 7.30 -10.78 -2.49
CA GLY A 94 7.76 -11.58 -1.35
C GLY A 94 9.27 -11.48 -1.10
N GLU A 95 10.02 -10.74 -1.92
CA GLU A 95 11.47 -10.60 -1.81
C GLU A 95 11.90 -9.14 -1.98
N VAL A 96 12.98 -8.74 -1.31
CA VAL A 96 13.55 -7.39 -1.45
C VAL A 96 15.02 -7.40 -1.06
N SER A 97 15.83 -6.58 -1.74
CA SER A 97 17.23 -6.35 -1.40
C SER A 97 17.40 -4.99 -0.74
N VAL A 98 17.78 -4.97 0.53
CA VAL A 98 17.96 -3.73 1.32
C VAL A 98 19.44 -3.56 1.67
N ALA A 99 19.96 -2.34 1.52
CA ALA A 99 21.33 -2.03 1.92
C ALA A 99 21.47 -2.10 3.45
N GLU A 100 22.63 -2.56 3.95
CA GLU A 100 22.88 -2.70 5.39
C GLU A 100 22.60 -1.43 6.19
N LYS A 101 22.97 -0.26 5.64
CA LYS A 101 22.72 1.06 6.24
C LYS A 101 21.22 1.40 6.40
N ASP A 102 20.37 0.81 5.56
CA ASP A 102 18.93 1.09 5.48
C ASP A 102 18.09 -0.01 6.16
N LEU A 103 18.72 -1.14 6.52
CA LEU A 103 18.05 -2.31 7.08
C LEU A 103 17.25 -2.00 8.34
N GLN A 104 17.85 -1.27 9.29
CA GLN A 104 17.16 -0.94 10.54
C GLN A 104 15.93 -0.05 10.30
N SER A 105 16.05 0.95 9.42
CA SER A 105 14.93 1.82 9.04
C SER A 105 13.85 1.04 8.30
N PHE A 106 14.25 0.11 7.43
CA PHE A 106 13.33 -0.76 6.71
C PHE A 106 12.52 -1.64 7.67
N MET A 107 13.18 -2.28 8.65
CA MET A 107 12.50 -3.09 9.67
C MET A 107 11.56 -2.26 10.56
N ALA A 108 11.94 -1.03 10.90
CA ALA A 108 11.04 -0.13 11.62
C ALA A 108 9.81 0.25 10.78
N LEU A 109 9.99 0.51 9.48
CA LEU A 109 8.91 0.81 8.55
C LEU A 109 7.96 -0.38 8.37
N THR A 110 8.49 -1.58 8.12
CA THR A 110 7.67 -2.79 7.96
C THR A 110 6.88 -3.08 9.24
N SER A 111 7.47 -2.79 10.41
CA SER A 111 6.78 -2.86 11.69
C SER A 111 5.67 -1.84 11.87
N ALA A 112 5.95 -0.58 11.56
CA ALA A 112 4.95 0.47 11.65
C ALA A 112 3.74 0.19 10.75
N LEU A 113 3.99 -0.28 9.53
CA LEU A 113 2.97 -0.65 8.56
C LEU A 113 2.39 -2.07 8.76
N GLY A 114 2.79 -2.80 9.81
CA GLY A 114 2.28 -4.14 10.08
C GLY A 114 2.41 -5.09 8.89
N ILE A 115 3.53 -5.02 8.17
CA ILE A 115 3.77 -5.82 6.96
C ILE A 115 4.00 -7.27 7.38
N ARG A 116 3.16 -8.17 6.86
CA ARG A 116 3.22 -9.59 7.15
C ARG A 116 4.56 -10.18 6.70
N GLY A 117 5.06 -11.16 7.46
CA GLY A 117 6.32 -11.86 7.15
C GLY A 117 7.59 -11.21 7.74
N PHE A 118 7.46 -10.07 8.42
CA PHE A 118 8.55 -9.46 9.20
C PHE A 118 8.40 -9.60 10.71
N HIS A 119 7.25 -10.08 11.21
CA HIS A 119 6.95 -10.22 12.63
C HIS A 119 6.82 -11.68 13.04
N ALA A 120 7.32 -12.01 14.22
CA ALA A 120 7.23 -13.36 14.78
C ALA A 120 5.76 -13.80 15.05
N GLU A 121 4.85 -12.84 15.26
CA GLU A 121 3.44 -13.10 15.57
C GLU A 121 2.67 -13.70 14.39
N ASP A 122 3.08 -13.43 13.14
CA ASP A 122 2.48 -14.02 11.94
C ASP A 122 2.69 -15.54 11.85
N GLN A 123 3.75 -16.06 12.49
CA GLN A 123 4.07 -17.48 12.48
C GLN A 123 3.04 -18.31 13.27
N GLN A 124 2.36 -17.71 14.26
CA GLN A 124 1.35 -18.44 15.06
C GLN A 124 0.01 -18.57 14.34
N GLN A 125 -0.37 -17.59 13.49
CA GLN A 125 -1.59 -17.65 12.69
C GLN A 125 -1.44 -18.55 11.46
N GLN A 126 -0.27 -18.55 10.80
CA GLN A 126 0.00 -19.45 9.68
C GLN A 126 0.03 -20.93 10.11
N ASN A 127 0.54 -21.24 11.31
CA ASN A 127 0.52 -22.61 11.86
C ASN A 127 -0.90 -23.16 12.11
N GLN A 128 -1.93 -22.33 12.21
CA GLN A 128 -3.32 -22.80 12.31
C GLN A 128 -3.97 -23.06 10.94
N GLN A 129 -3.42 -22.49 9.86
CA GLN A 129 -3.97 -22.62 8.50
C GLN A 129 -3.16 -23.58 7.59
N GLN A 130 -1.92 -23.94 7.97
CA GLN A 130 -1.01 -24.79 7.19
C GLN A 130 -1.07 -26.31 7.48
N ASN A 131 -2.04 -26.81 8.24
CA ASN A 131 -2.17 -28.26 8.53
C ASN A 131 -2.65 -29.13 7.32
N LEU A 132 -2.47 -28.69 6.06
CA LEU A 132 -2.93 -29.42 4.87
C LEU A 132 -1.96 -29.43 3.67
N VAL A 133 -0.68 -29.01 3.79
CA VAL A 133 0.26 -29.17 2.65
C VAL A 133 1.66 -29.55 3.11
N ASP A 134 2.17 -30.61 2.50
CA ASP A 134 3.38 -31.36 2.85
C ASP A 134 4.71 -30.57 2.78
N ASP A 135 5.61 -31.06 3.63
CA ASP A 135 7.03 -30.80 3.86
C ASP A 135 7.89 -30.71 2.57
N ASP A 136 8.55 -29.56 2.36
CA ASP A 136 9.86 -29.51 1.69
C ASP A 136 10.73 -28.42 2.32
N GLY A 137 11.78 -28.85 3.00
CA GLY A 137 12.66 -28.01 3.80
C GLY A 137 13.61 -27.19 2.94
N SER A 138 13.36 -25.87 2.88
CA SER A 138 14.37 -24.90 2.44
C SER A 138 14.86 -24.06 3.62
N SER A 139 16.16 -24.13 3.88
CA SER A 139 16.82 -23.49 5.01
C SER A 139 16.90 -21.97 4.83
N ASN A 140 15.85 -21.24 5.22
CA ASN A 140 15.94 -19.78 5.34
C ASN A 140 16.78 -19.41 6.57
N LYS A 141 17.84 -18.64 6.36
CA LYS A 141 18.55 -17.95 7.45
C LYS A 141 17.59 -16.99 8.12
N SER A 142 16.99 -17.43 9.22
CA SER A 142 16.24 -16.60 10.15
C SER A 142 17.20 -15.56 10.75
N VAL A 143 17.04 -14.29 10.34
CA VAL A 143 17.67 -13.17 11.04
C VAL A 143 16.83 -12.92 12.29
N HIS A 144 17.42 -13.18 13.45
CA HIS A 144 16.80 -12.87 14.74
C HIS A 144 16.70 -11.35 14.85
N VAL A 145 15.48 -10.82 14.83
CA VAL A 145 15.19 -9.39 14.96
C VAL A 145 15.46 -9.00 16.41
N GLY A 146 16.63 -8.44 16.66
CA GLY A 146 16.94 -7.77 17.93
C GLY A 146 16.16 -6.46 18.00
N ASP A 147 15.43 -6.28 19.10
CA ASP A 147 14.86 -5.04 19.64
C ASP A 147 14.78 -3.87 18.65
N VAL A 148 13.77 -3.89 17.77
CA VAL A 148 13.38 -2.67 17.05
C VAL A 148 12.86 -1.69 18.11
N GLN A 149 13.53 -0.56 18.26
CA GLN A 149 13.13 0.46 19.24
C GLN A 149 11.68 0.92 18.98
N GLU A 150 10.78 0.59 19.91
CA GLU A 150 9.35 0.94 19.90
C GLU A 150 9.08 2.43 19.62
N SER A 151 10.04 3.30 19.97
CA SER A 151 9.99 4.74 19.71
C SER A 151 10.00 5.10 18.23
N ALA A 152 10.74 4.35 17.38
CA ALA A 152 10.78 4.61 15.94
C ALA A 152 9.49 4.16 15.24
N VAL A 153 8.87 3.07 15.73
CA VAL A 153 7.61 2.53 15.20
C VAL A 153 6.45 3.48 15.51
N SER A 154 6.40 3.98 16.75
CA SER A 154 5.38 4.95 17.18
C SER A 154 5.54 6.29 16.48
N GLU A 155 6.76 6.81 16.29
CA GLU A 155 6.98 8.02 15.47
C GLU A 155 6.47 7.84 14.04
N ILE A 156 6.72 6.70 13.40
CA ILE A 156 6.25 6.46 12.03
C ILE A 156 4.71 6.43 11.98
N ARG A 157 4.05 5.80 12.95
CA ARG A 157 2.57 5.73 13.02
C ARG A 157 1.91 7.06 13.35
N GLU A 158 2.49 7.82 14.28
CA GLU A 158 2.00 9.17 14.66
C GLU A 158 2.28 10.21 13.56
N SER A 159 3.36 10.00 12.79
CA SER A 159 3.74 10.89 11.71
C SER A 159 3.02 10.61 10.39
N SER A 160 2.60 9.37 10.11
CA SER A 160 2.34 8.94 8.73
C SER A 160 0.93 8.40 8.54
N VAL A 161 0.30 8.85 7.45
CA VAL A 161 -1.02 8.48 6.90
C VAL A 161 -2.14 9.45 7.22
N ILE A 162 -2.19 10.51 6.40
CA ILE A 162 -3.40 11.32 6.23
C ILE A 162 -4.12 10.86 4.95
N LEU A 163 -5.40 10.51 5.09
CA LEU A 163 -6.26 10.22 3.94
C LEU A 163 -6.88 11.52 3.42
N ALA A 164 -6.41 11.98 2.27
CA ALA A 164 -6.99 13.17 1.63
C ALA A 164 -8.25 12.78 0.85
N THR A 165 -9.43 12.80 1.48
CA THR A 165 -10.66 12.59 0.72
C THR A 165 -10.92 13.79 -0.21
N GLY A 166 -11.52 13.59 -1.39
CA GLY A 166 -11.90 14.67 -2.32
C GLY A 166 -12.99 15.62 -1.79
N SER A 167 -13.29 15.61 -0.49
CA SER A 167 -14.08 16.59 0.24
C SER A 167 -13.11 17.47 1.04
N SER A 168 -13.43 18.75 1.23
CA SER A 168 -12.52 19.84 1.67
C SER A 168 -11.82 19.69 3.04
N ALA A 169 -11.83 18.52 3.68
CA ALA A 169 -11.10 18.24 4.90
C ALA A 169 -10.38 16.88 4.81
N PRO A 170 -9.06 16.82 5.04
CA PRO A 170 -8.38 15.54 5.24
C PRO A 170 -8.90 14.88 6.52
N VAL A 171 -9.10 13.55 6.49
CA VAL A 171 -9.34 12.78 7.71
C VAL A 171 -7.98 12.36 8.23
N ALA A 172 -7.56 12.97 9.35
CA ALA A 172 -6.40 12.52 10.09
C ALA A 172 -6.79 11.22 10.82
N ILE A 173 -6.13 10.10 10.50
CA ILE A 173 -6.25 8.86 11.26
C ILE A 173 -5.01 8.74 12.16
N SER A 174 -4.76 9.80 12.95
CA SER A 174 -3.77 9.76 14.04
C SER A 174 -4.52 9.95 15.35
N GLY A 175 -4.22 9.09 16.32
CA GLY A 175 -4.75 9.18 17.67
C GLY A 175 -4.04 10.23 18.52
N THR A 176 -3.69 11.42 18.02
CA THR A 176 -3.20 12.50 18.88
C THR A 176 -3.74 13.88 18.49
N ASN A 177 -4.28 14.56 19.51
CA ASN A 177 -4.64 15.97 19.46
C ASN A 177 -3.35 16.81 19.37
N SER A 178 -2.98 17.28 18.19
CA SER A 178 -2.19 18.50 18.06
C SER A 178 -2.51 19.17 16.73
N ALA A 179 -3.46 20.10 16.78
CA ALA A 179 -3.88 20.91 15.64
C ALA A 179 -2.84 21.99 15.36
N ASP A 180 -1.71 21.64 14.74
CA ASP A 180 -0.77 22.62 14.18
C ASP A 180 0.17 21.94 13.16
N ASN A 181 -0.38 21.53 12.01
CA ASN A 181 0.45 21.47 10.80
C ASN A 181 -0.42 21.68 9.55
N ALA A 182 -0.26 22.83 8.93
CA ALA A 182 -0.97 23.24 7.73
C ALA A 182 -0.40 22.50 6.50
N TYR A 183 -1.16 21.56 5.94
CA TYR A 183 -0.80 20.91 4.68
C TYR A 183 -1.37 21.69 3.49
N GLN A 184 -0.45 22.32 2.74
CA GLN A 184 -0.75 22.96 1.47
C GLN A 184 -1.04 21.87 0.42
N VAL A 185 -2.27 21.85 -0.07
CA VAL A 185 -2.71 20.96 -1.15
C VAL A 185 -1.88 21.25 -2.40
N LEU A 186 -1.00 20.33 -2.79
CA LEU A 186 -0.39 20.33 -4.12
C LEU A 186 -1.49 20.05 -5.14
N GLN A 187 -2.04 21.10 -5.74
CA GLN A 187 -2.83 20.97 -6.96
C GLN A 187 -1.96 20.29 -8.04
N PRO A 188 -2.45 19.26 -8.74
CA PRO A 188 -1.72 18.72 -9.88
C PRO A 188 -1.58 19.81 -10.95
N ALA A 189 -0.35 20.09 -11.34
CA ALA A 189 -0.07 20.92 -12.50
C ALA A 189 -0.63 20.23 -13.75
N GLY A 190 -1.59 20.89 -14.42
CA GLY A 190 -1.97 20.59 -15.80
C GLY A 190 -3.24 19.76 -15.99
N GLU A 191 -4.40 20.31 -15.65
CA GLU A 191 -5.61 20.03 -16.44
C GLU A 191 -5.86 21.20 -17.40
N ILE A 192 -5.69 20.92 -18.69
CA ILE A 192 -6.21 21.77 -19.76
C ILE A 192 -7.74 21.66 -19.66
N PHE A 193 -8.35 22.65 -19.02
CA PHE A 193 -9.80 22.81 -18.98
C PHE A 193 -10.28 23.07 -20.41
N MET A 194 -10.78 22.03 -21.10
CA MET A 194 -11.58 22.25 -22.30
C MET A 194 -12.86 22.98 -21.86
N ALA A 195 -12.85 24.29 -22.05
CA ALA A 195 -14.02 25.13 -21.86
C ALA A 195 -15.18 24.57 -22.67
N ARG A 196 -16.25 24.20 -21.97
CA ARG A 196 -17.55 23.90 -22.57
C ARG A 196 -17.97 25.12 -23.42
N PRO A 197 -18.34 24.97 -24.69
CA PRO A 197 -18.74 26.12 -25.51
C PRO A 197 -19.99 26.80 -24.91
N PRO A 198 -20.09 28.13 -24.97
CA PRO A 198 -21.19 28.88 -24.39
C PRO A 198 -22.51 28.62 -25.13
N ASP A 199 -23.59 28.36 -24.36
CA ASP A 199 -24.95 28.17 -24.86
C ASP A 199 -25.45 29.42 -25.63
N PRO A 200 -25.96 29.30 -26.86
CA PRO A 200 -26.30 30.44 -27.73
C PRO A 200 -27.64 31.13 -27.42
N LYS A 201 -28.17 31.04 -26.19
CA LYS A 201 -29.47 31.66 -25.86
C LYS A 201 -29.49 32.29 -24.47
N LYS A 202 -28.92 33.49 -24.35
CA LYS A 202 -29.40 34.53 -23.41
C LYS A 202 -28.95 35.92 -23.87
N PRO A 203 -29.85 36.90 -23.98
CA PRO A 203 -29.52 38.24 -24.47
C PRO A 203 -28.67 38.99 -23.42
N ARG A 204 -27.59 39.63 -23.89
CA ARG A 204 -26.80 40.58 -23.10
C ARG A 204 -27.66 41.81 -22.79
N LEU A 205 -27.92 42.07 -21.52
CA LEU A 205 -28.39 43.37 -21.05
C LEU A 205 -27.22 44.36 -21.21
N ALA A 206 -27.47 45.44 -21.94
CA ALA A 206 -26.55 46.56 -22.11
C ALA A 206 -26.78 47.58 -20.98
N ASN A 207 -25.67 47.98 -20.35
CA ASN A 207 -25.40 49.12 -19.45
C ASN A 207 -26.44 49.49 -18.39
#